data_AF-A0A7C6XY89-F1
#
_entry.id   AF-A0A7C6XY89-F1
#
_cell.length_a   1.000
_cell.length_b   1.000
_cell.length_c   1.000
_cell.angle_alpha   90.00
_cell.angle_beta   90.00
_cell.angle_gamma   90.00
#
_symmetry.space_group_name_H-M   'P 1'
#
loop_
_entity.id
_entity.type
_entity.pdbx_description
1 polymer ?
#
loop_
_entity_poly.entity_id
_entity_poly.type
_entity_poly.pdbx_seq_one_letter_code
_entity_poly.pdbx_strand_id
1 'polypeptide(L)'
;MESALFGVLGLAAGIVRYFHLSTGFEPADDPEIAGLAIPGNVYGMLITTVSVLVCVYLLLSYAVSRFGSDKAKGDLLVPGRINGKARAFLLASAITAFFGATLQMIDSFARFSVWGILTSGLLFGAGASAVVTARYMGQRARGENIGPPNVLLAVFWACAWLVDLYQSVSRKPTLLQYVFPVLGVITLVLVFYVSAGYVFARAKLPAVLCAMKALLFFGPMNIVGEGLYAWKEGILFTRAGLFSVVRPGVFLLYGVFFAIGILCLLRPNLVAASTDSQAEEPLAISAEEPQVEPDIKSEPEA
;
A
#
# COMPACT_ATOMS: atom_id res chain seq x y z
N MET A 1 -14.35 -3.66 -7.60
CA MET A 1 -15.19 -4.31 -6.57
C MET A 1 -14.32 -5.08 -5.60
N GLU A 2 -13.30 -5.80 -6.09
CA GLU A 2 -12.37 -6.59 -5.28
C GLU A 2 -11.61 -5.82 -4.19
N SER A 3 -11.02 -4.65 -4.46
CA SER A 3 -10.23 -3.94 -3.42
C SER A 3 -11.07 -3.49 -2.21
N ALA A 4 -12.37 -3.23 -2.41
CA ALA A 4 -13.27 -2.90 -1.30
C ALA A 4 -13.55 -4.13 -0.42
N LEU A 5 -13.61 -5.33 -1.03
CA LEU A 5 -13.75 -6.59 -0.31
C LEU A 5 -12.56 -6.82 0.63
N PHE A 6 -11.33 -6.54 0.20
CA PHE A 6 -10.14 -6.64 1.06
C PHE A 6 -10.21 -5.71 2.29
N GLY A 7 -10.73 -4.48 2.11
CA GLY A 7 -10.97 -3.57 3.22
C GLY A 7 -11.99 -4.10 4.23
N VAL A 8 -13.12 -4.62 3.75
CA VAL A 8 -14.17 -5.21 4.61
C VAL A 8 -13.65 -6.47 5.32
N LEU A 9 -12.94 -7.35 4.60
CA LEU A 9 -12.30 -8.52 5.18
C LEU A 9 -11.25 -8.14 6.23
N GLY A 10 -10.46 -7.08 5.99
CA GLY A 10 -9.51 -6.55 6.95
C GLY A 10 -10.18 -6.06 8.23
N LEU A 11 -11.29 -5.33 8.12
CA LEU A 11 -12.08 -4.89 9.27
C LEU A 11 -12.65 -6.07 10.07
N ALA A 12 -13.24 -7.06 9.38
CA ALA A 12 -13.77 -8.27 10.01
C ALA A 12 -12.67 -9.08 10.71
N ALA A 13 -11.51 -9.26 10.05
CA ALA A 13 -10.34 -9.90 10.63
C ALA A 13 -9.81 -9.12 11.85
N GLY A 14 -9.96 -7.80 11.87
CA GLY A 14 -9.64 -6.97 13.03
C GLY A 14 -10.52 -7.26 14.24
N ILE A 15 -11.81 -7.54 14.05
CA ILE A 15 -12.71 -7.97 15.14
C ILE A 15 -12.28 -9.33 15.69
N VAL A 16 -11.96 -10.28 14.80
CA VAL A 16 -11.42 -11.59 15.19
C VAL A 16 -10.11 -11.42 15.97
N ARG A 17 -9.25 -10.50 15.50
CA ARG A 17 -8.00 -10.18 16.18
C ARG A 17 -8.23 -9.66 17.59
N TYR A 18 -9.20 -8.79 17.79
CA TYR A 18 -9.55 -8.31 19.13
C TYR A 18 -9.89 -9.48 20.07
N PHE A 19 -10.71 -10.43 19.63
CA PHE A 19 -11.02 -11.63 20.43
C PHE A 19 -9.79 -12.49 20.69
N HIS A 20 -8.93 -12.66 19.69
CA HIS A 20 -7.64 -13.34 19.83
C HIS A 20 -6.73 -12.66 20.87
N LEU A 21 -6.58 -11.33 20.84
CA LEU A 21 -5.80 -10.58 21.83
C LEU A 21 -6.41 -10.70 23.24
N SER A 22 -7.75 -10.81 23.34
CA SER A 22 -8.46 -10.86 24.62
C SER A 22 -8.51 -12.23 25.30
N THR A 23 -8.21 -13.31 24.57
CA THR A 23 -8.32 -14.70 25.06
C THR A 23 -7.03 -15.23 25.69
N GLY A 24 -6.04 -14.35 25.89
CA GLY A 24 -4.80 -14.65 26.60
C GLY A 24 -3.69 -15.15 25.69
N PHE A 25 -2.47 -14.70 26.02
CA PHE A 25 -1.20 -15.26 25.54
C PHE A 25 -0.73 -16.26 26.59
N GLU A 26 0.00 -17.29 26.18
CA GLU A 26 0.59 -18.26 27.11
C GLU A 26 1.33 -17.59 28.29
N PRO A 27 1.28 -18.20 29.49
CA PRO A 27 2.27 -17.92 30.51
C PRO A 27 3.67 -18.26 29.96
N ALA A 28 4.65 -17.41 30.23
CA ALA A 28 6.01 -17.46 29.68
C ALA A 28 6.84 -18.70 30.08
N ASP A 29 6.23 -19.71 30.68
CA ASP A 29 6.88 -20.80 31.39
C ASP A 29 6.97 -22.11 30.58
N ASP A 30 6.25 -22.23 29.45
CA ASP A 30 6.31 -23.42 28.58
C ASP A 30 7.09 -23.12 27.28
N PRO A 31 8.38 -23.53 27.18
CA PRO A 31 9.20 -23.30 25.99
C PRO A 31 8.79 -24.15 24.77
N GLU A 32 7.88 -25.12 24.95
CA GLU A 32 7.45 -26.04 23.89
C GLU A 32 6.25 -25.54 23.05
N ILE A 33 5.53 -24.51 23.51
CA ILE A 33 4.30 -24.03 22.84
C ILE A 33 4.51 -22.67 22.13
N ALA A 34 5.74 -22.38 21.69
CA ALA A 34 6.06 -21.21 20.88
C ALA A 34 5.55 -21.36 19.42
N GLY A 35 4.24 -21.50 19.23
CA GLY A 35 3.59 -21.71 17.93
C GLY A 35 2.70 -20.53 17.51
N LEU A 36 2.48 -20.39 16.20
CA LEU A 36 1.51 -19.45 15.62
C LEU A 36 0.05 -19.84 15.89
N ALA A 37 -0.18 -21.03 16.47
CA ALA A 37 -1.47 -21.55 16.86
C ALA A 37 -1.37 -22.04 18.30
N ILE A 38 -1.93 -21.26 19.24
CA ILE A 38 -2.06 -21.67 20.64
C ILE A 38 -3.09 -22.82 20.67
N PRO A 39 -2.78 -24.00 21.23
CA PRO A 39 -3.73 -25.08 21.40
C PRO A 39 -4.97 -24.59 22.16
N GLY A 40 -6.15 -24.67 21.53
CA GLY A 40 -7.43 -24.22 22.12
C GLY A 40 -7.83 -22.77 21.82
N ASN A 41 -6.97 -21.92 21.23
CA ASN A 41 -7.36 -20.58 20.82
C ASN A 41 -7.95 -20.58 19.40
N VAL A 42 -9.27 -20.77 19.33
CA VAL A 42 -10.04 -20.79 18.07
C VAL A 42 -9.86 -19.50 17.26
N TYR A 43 -9.76 -18.35 17.93
CA TYR A 43 -9.61 -17.05 17.27
C TYR A 43 -8.21 -16.88 16.64
N GLY A 44 -7.17 -17.39 17.30
CA GLY A 44 -5.80 -17.42 16.78
C GLY A 44 -5.67 -18.30 15.53
N MET A 45 -6.28 -19.49 15.55
CA MET A 45 -6.34 -20.35 14.36
C MET A 45 -7.12 -19.69 13.21
N LEU A 46 -8.25 -19.07 13.50
CA LEU A 46 -9.10 -18.44 12.49
C LEU A 46 -8.38 -17.29 11.79
N ILE A 47 -7.77 -16.36 12.54
CA ILE A 47 -7.07 -15.22 11.95
C ILE A 47 -5.83 -15.64 11.16
N THR A 48 -5.07 -16.63 11.65
CA THR A 48 -3.92 -17.18 10.94
C THR A 48 -4.36 -17.84 9.64
N THR A 49 -5.40 -18.66 9.66
CA THR A 49 -5.94 -19.33 8.46
C THR A 49 -6.40 -18.33 7.42
N VAL A 50 -7.18 -17.32 7.82
CA VAL A 50 -7.65 -16.26 6.90
C VAL A 50 -6.47 -15.48 6.32
N SER A 51 -5.45 -15.16 7.14
CA SER A 51 -4.25 -14.45 6.68
C SER A 51 -3.45 -15.26 5.66
N VAL A 52 -3.29 -16.58 5.89
CA VAL A 52 -2.63 -17.48 4.94
C VAL A 52 -3.41 -17.57 3.63
N LEU A 53 -4.74 -17.74 3.69
CA LEU A 53 -5.58 -17.78 2.49
C LEU A 53 -5.49 -16.48 1.68
N VAL A 54 -5.46 -15.32 2.34
CA VAL A 54 -5.24 -14.03 1.69
C VAL A 54 -3.87 -13.96 1.03
N CYS A 55 -2.80 -14.37 1.71
CA CYS A 55 -1.46 -14.41 1.12
C CYS A 55 -1.40 -15.33 -0.10
N VAL A 56 -1.99 -16.53 -0.02
CA VAL A 56 -2.06 -17.49 -1.15
C VAL A 56 -2.82 -16.88 -2.33
N TYR A 57 -3.99 -16.26 -2.08
CA TYR A 57 -4.75 -15.60 -3.13
C TYR A 57 -3.96 -14.47 -3.81
N LEU A 58 -3.24 -13.66 -3.02
CA LEU A 58 -2.43 -12.56 -3.55
C LEU A 58 -1.24 -13.08 -4.37
N LEU A 59 -0.58 -14.14 -3.91
CA LEU A 59 0.49 -14.81 -4.65
C LEU A 59 0.00 -15.40 -5.97
N LEU A 60 -1.15 -16.08 -5.96
CA LEU A 60 -1.76 -16.62 -7.18
C LEU A 60 -2.16 -15.49 -8.14
N SER A 61 -2.80 -14.44 -7.63
CA SER A 61 -3.16 -13.26 -8.43
C SER A 61 -1.93 -12.61 -9.08
N TYR A 62 -0.83 -12.50 -8.32
CA TYR A 62 0.43 -11.98 -8.83
C TYR A 62 1.05 -12.90 -9.88
N ALA A 63 1.10 -14.21 -9.63
CA ALA A 63 1.63 -15.21 -10.56
C ALA A 63 0.85 -15.20 -11.88
N VAL A 64 -0.49 -15.24 -11.83
CA VAL A 64 -1.36 -15.14 -13.00
C VAL A 64 -1.10 -13.84 -13.76
N SER A 65 -0.94 -12.72 -13.05
CA SER A 65 -0.64 -11.43 -13.71
C SER A 65 0.74 -11.37 -14.37
N ARG A 66 1.71 -12.15 -13.88
CA ARG A 66 3.09 -12.18 -14.38
C ARG A 66 3.28 -13.15 -15.53
N PHE A 67 2.63 -14.32 -15.46
CA PHE A 67 2.78 -15.42 -16.43
C PHE A 67 1.65 -15.50 -17.45
N GLY A 68 0.47 -14.96 -17.15
CA GLY A 68 -0.72 -15.08 -18.00
C GLY A 68 -0.94 -13.92 -18.99
N SER A 69 -0.08 -12.90 -19.03
CA SER A 69 -0.31 -11.71 -19.84
C SER A 69 0.81 -11.42 -20.82
N ASP A 70 0.79 -12.13 -21.96
CA ASP A 70 1.41 -11.68 -23.22
C ASP A 70 0.59 -10.57 -23.92
N LYS A 71 -0.63 -10.28 -23.43
CA LYS A 71 -1.56 -9.34 -24.06
C LYS A 71 -1.62 -7.94 -23.44
N ALA A 72 -1.09 -7.71 -22.24
CA ALA A 72 -1.05 -6.37 -21.64
C ALA A 72 0.22 -5.60 -22.04
N LYS A 73 0.40 -5.33 -23.34
CA LYS A 73 1.47 -4.46 -23.86
C LYS A 73 1.16 -2.96 -23.78
N GLY A 74 0.00 -2.56 -23.26
CA GLY A 74 -0.40 -1.16 -23.11
C GLY A 74 -0.62 -0.73 -21.66
N ASP A 75 0.41 -0.80 -20.81
CA ASP A 75 0.31 -0.47 -19.37
C ASP A 75 0.74 0.98 -19.06
N LEU A 76 0.52 1.89 -20.02
CA LEU A 76 0.72 3.33 -19.82
C LEU A 76 -0.57 3.93 -19.30
N LEU A 77 -0.69 4.05 -17.97
CA LEU A 77 -1.71 4.93 -17.42
C LEU A 77 -1.45 6.33 -17.93
N VAL A 78 -2.32 6.81 -18.81
CA VAL A 78 -2.53 8.24 -18.98
C VAL A 78 -2.97 8.74 -17.60
N PRO A 79 -2.25 9.66 -16.94
CA PRO A 79 -2.69 10.23 -15.67
C PRO A 79 -4.02 10.95 -15.91
N GLY A 80 -5.11 10.22 -15.68
CA GLY A 80 -6.45 10.74 -15.76
C GLY A 80 -6.62 11.90 -14.78
N ARG A 81 -7.49 12.85 -15.12
CA ARG A 81 -7.90 13.96 -14.25
C ARG A 81 -8.12 13.43 -12.83
N ILE A 82 -7.35 13.93 -11.86
CA ILE A 82 -7.54 13.56 -10.46
C ILE A 82 -9.01 13.76 -10.08
N ASN A 83 -9.67 12.67 -9.74
CA ASN A 83 -11.03 12.67 -9.20
C ASN A 83 -11.02 13.33 -7.80
N GLY A 84 -12.05 14.12 -7.46
CA GLY A 84 -12.16 14.78 -6.15
C GLY A 84 -12.06 13.80 -4.98
N LYS A 85 -12.53 12.56 -5.16
CA LYS A 85 -12.38 11.47 -4.18
C LYS A 85 -10.91 11.11 -3.91
N ALA A 86 -10.08 11.01 -4.95
CA ALA A 86 -8.67 10.72 -4.80
C ALA A 86 -7.93 11.85 -4.06
N ARG A 87 -8.28 13.13 -4.32
CA ARG A 87 -7.72 14.28 -3.58
C ARG A 87 -8.05 14.20 -2.10
N ALA A 88 -9.30 13.89 -1.77
CA ALA A 88 -9.74 13.80 -0.37
C ALA A 88 -8.95 12.74 0.40
N PHE A 89 -8.75 11.54 -0.17
CA PHE A 89 -7.99 10.48 0.49
C PHE A 89 -6.48 10.76 0.57
N LEU A 90 -5.87 11.36 -0.46
CA LEU A 90 -4.46 11.77 -0.39
C LEU A 90 -4.24 12.90 0.62
N LEU A 91 -5.19 13.84 0.73
CA LEU A 91 -5.16 14.88 1.75
C LEU A 91 -5.32 14.28 3.16
N ALA A 92 -6.27 13.35 3.35
CA ALA A 92 -6.47 12.64 4.61
C ALA A 92 -5.21 11.86 5.02
N SER A 93 -4.56 11.20 4.06
CA SER A 93 -3.26 10.54 4.25
C SER A 93 -2.20 11.53 4.73
N ALA A 94 -2.04 12.68 4.06
CA ALA A 94 -1.08 13.71 4.49
C ALA A 94 -1.38 14.25 5.90
N ILE A 95 -2.65 14.55 6.22
CA ILE A 95 -3.05 15.01 7.56
C ILE A 95 -2.69 13.96 8.62
N THR A 96 -2.92 12.69 8.31
CA THR A 96 -2.63 11.58 9.22
C THR A 96 -1.12 11.41 9.41
N ALA A 97 -0.31 11.58 8.35
CA ALA A 97 1.14 11.58 8.45
C ALA A 97 1.66 12.75 9.31
N PHE A 98 1.14 13.96 9.11
CA PHE A 98 1.51 15.11 9.93
C PHE A 98 1.14 14.91 11.40
N PHE A 99 -0.07 14.44 11.67
CA PHE A 99 -0.51 14.13 13.02
C PHE A 99 0.38 13.07 13.68
N GLY A 100 0.68 11.99 12.96
CA GLY A 100 1.59 10.93 13.42
C GLY A 100 3.01 11.45 13.69
N ALA A 101 3.54 12.30 12.81
CA ALA A 101 4.85 12.93 12.98
C ALA A 101 4.86 13.82 14.23
N THR A 102 3.80 14.61 14.47
CA THR A 102 3.70 15.44 15.67
C THR A 102 3.65 14.59 16.94
N LEU A 103 2.84 13.53 16.98
CA LEU A 103 2.80 12.62 18.13
C LEU A 103 4.16 11.99 18.41
N GLN A 104 4.84 11.52 17.36
CA GLN A 104 6.17 10.92 17.49
C GLN A 104 7.21 11.96 17.93
N MET A 105 7.14 13.18 17.43
CA MET A 105 8.07 14.26 17.76
C MET A 105 7.91 14.70 19.22
N ILE A 106 6.68 14.79 19.73
CA ILE A 106 6.40 15.07 21.15
C ILE A 106 7.01 13.98 22.04
N ASP A 107 6.81 12.69 21.72
CA ASP A 107 7.42 11.58 22.47
C ASP A 107 8.94 11.63 22.43
N SER A 108 9.49 11.95 21.24
CA SER A 108 10.93 11.97 21.00
C SER A 108 11.62 13.09 21.76
N PHE A 109 11.02 14.28 21.82
CA PHE A 109 11.52 15.36 22.66
C PHE A 109 11.39 15.04 24.14
N ALA A 110 10.27 14.44 24.57
CA ALA A 110 10.07 14.06 25.96
C ALA A 110 11.08 12.99 26.43
N ARG A 111 11.65 12.20 25.51
CA ARG A 111 12.65 11.16 25.79
C ARG A 111 14.07 11.52 25.32
N PHE A 112 14.27 12.73 24.78
CA PHE A 112 15.52 13.16 24.14
C PHE A 112 16.09 12.13 23.13
N SER A 113 15.20 11.50 22.35
CA SER A 113 15.59 10.48 21.37
C SER A 113 15.94 11.10 20.02
N VAL A 114 17.22 11.10 19.67
CA VAL A 114 17.73 11.53 18.35
C VAL A 114 17.10 10.71 17.22
N TRP A 115 16.98 9.39 17.44
CA TRP A 115 16.37 8.49 16.48
C TRP A 115 14.88 8.80 16.25
N GLY A 116 14.15 9.10 17.32
CA GLY A 116 12.75 9.51 17.25
C GLY A 116 12.56 10.84 16.51
N ILE A 117 13.46 11.81 16.70
CA ILE A 117 13.44 13.09 15.98
C ILE A 117 13.68 12.87 14.48
N LEU A 118 14.68 12.05 14.13
CA LEU A 118 15.00 11.73 12.73
C LEU A 118 13.82 11.06 12.02
N THR A 119 13.23 10.04 12.65
CA THR A 119 12.08 9.30 12.09
C THR A 119 10.83 10.18 11.99
N SER A 120 10.61 11.10 12.94
CA SER A 120 9.54 12.11 12.84
C SER A 120 9.75 13.04 11.65
N GLY A 121 10.99 13.48 11.41
CA GLY A 121 11.33 14.29 10.24
C GLY A 121 11.10 13.57 8.91
N LEU A 122 11.44 12.28 8.84
CA LEU A 122 11.16 11.44 7.67
C LEU A 122 9.65 11.28 7.42
N LEU A 123 8.85 11.07 8.47
CA LEU A 123 7.39 10.99 8.34
C LEU A 123 6.77 12.31 7.89
N PHE A 124 7.27 13.43 8.43
CA PHE A 124 6.85 14.76 8.02
C PHE A 124 7.16 15.01 6.54
N GLY A 125 8.36 14.65 6.09
CA GLY A 125 8.76 14.69 4.68
C GLY A 125 7.90 13.79 3.79
N ALA A 126 7.56 12.59 4.26
CA ALA A 126 6.65 11.67 3.58
C ALA A 126 5.23 12.25 3.45
N GLY A 127 4.70 12.88 4.51
CA GLY A 127 3.40 13.58 4.46
C GLY A 127 3.41 14.74 3.47
N ALA A 128 4.45 15.58 3.48
CA ALA A 128 4.63 16.66 2.53
C ALA A 128 4.72 16.14 1.08
N SER A 129 5.44 15.04 0.87
CA SER A 129 5.56 14.40 -0.44
C SER A 129 4.20 13.96 -1.00
N ALA A 130 3.30 13.41 -0.16
CA ALA A 130 1.98 12.98 -0.59
C ALA A 130 1.12 14.15 -1.09
N VAL A 131 1.21 15.32 -0.45
CA VAL A 131 0.54 16.56 -0.89
C VAL A 131 1.10 17.03 -2.24
N VAL A 132 2.42 16.99 -2.37
CA VAL A 132 3.13 17.37 -3.59
C VAL A 132 2.74 16.45 -4.75
N THR A 133 2.77 15.13 -4.54
CA THR A 133 2.33 14.12 -5.50
C THR A 133 0.87 14.33 -5.90
N ALA A 134 -0.03 14.64 -4.96
CA ALA A 134 -1.43 14.95 -5.24
C ALA A 134 -1.61 16.22 -6.08
N ARG A 135 -0.73 17.22 -5.93
CA ARG A 135 -0.75 18.44 -6.76
C ARG A 135 -0.23 18.18 -8.17
N TYR A 136 0.90 17.49 -8.30
CA TYR A 136 1.54 17.25 -9.58
C TYR A 136 0.85 16.20 -10.45
N MET A 137 0.27 15.14 -9.85
CA MET A 137 -0.56 14.19 -10.60
C MET A 137 -1.83 14.83 -11.19
N GLY A 138 -2.20 16.04 -10.73
CA GLY A 138 -3.36 16.80 -11.21
C GLY A 138 -3.08 17.66 -12.42
N GLN A 139 -1.81 17.90 -12.70
CA GLN A 139 -1.33 18.58 -13.88
C GLN A 139 -0.88 17.49 -14.87
N ARG A 140 -1.07 17.71 -16.17
CA ARG A 140 -0.62 16.81 -17.26
C ARG A 140 0.93 16.75 -17.36
N ALA A 141 1.63 16.73 -16.23
CA ALA A 141 3.07 16.62 -16.20
C ALA A 141 3.42 15.17 -16.51
N ARG A 142 4.01 14.95 -17.69
CA ARG A 142 4.90 13.82 -17.91
C ARG A 142 5.82 13.72 -16.68
N GLY A 143 6.00 12.53 -16.13
CA GLY A 143 6.68 12.29 -14.84
C GLY A 143 8.12 12.80 -14.70
N GLU A 144 8.62 13.62 -15.64
CA GLU A 144 9.91 14.31 -15.61
C GLU A 144 10.05 15.31 -14.46
N ASN A 145 8.95 15.89 -13.95
CA ASN A 145 9.00 16.90 -12.88
C ASN A 145 8.69 16.38 -11.47
N ILE A 146 8.31 15.11 -11.31
CA ILE A 146 8.17 14.50 -9.99
C ILE A 146 9.56 13.99 -9.59
N GLY A 147 10.33 14.83 -8.92
CA GLY A 147 11.68 14.49 -8.48
C GLY A 147 11.72 13.11 -7.78
N PRO A 148 12.71 12.25 -8.13
CA PRO A 148 12.97 10.96 -7.48
C PRO A 148 12.93 10.92 -5.94
N PRO A 149 13.43 11.94 -5.20
CA PRO A 149 13.63 11.80 -3.76
C PRO A 149 12.35 11.78 -2.92
N ASN A 150 11.22 12.27 -3.44
CA ASN A 150 10.04 12.54 -2.60
C ASN A 150 9.32 11.26 -2.12
N VAL A 151 9.21 10.23 -2.98
CA VAL A 151 8.49 8.98 -2.62
C VAL A 151 9.39 8.02 -1.82
N LEU A 152 10.72 8.15 -1.95
CA LEU A 152 11.70 7.36 -1.20
C LEU A 152 11.68 7.66 0.31
N LEU A 153 11.34 8.89 0.71
CA LEU A 153 11.23 9.26 2.13
C LEU A 153 10.21 8.41 2.89
N ALA A 154 9.06 8.10 2.29
CA ALA A 154 8.05 7.23 2.89
C ALA A 154 8.55 5.79 3.07
N VAL A 155 9.34 5.29 2.12
CA VAL A 155 9.98 3.97 2.20
C VAL A 155 11.02 3.95 3.32
N PHE A 156 11.92 4.95 3.38
CA PHE A 156 12.94 5.06 4.43
C PHE A 156 12.30 5.15 5.82
N TRP A 157 11.24 5.95 5.97
CA TRP A 157 10.49 6.03 7.21
C TRP A 157 9.87 4.69 7.61
N ALA A 158 9.18 4.01 6.68
CA ALA A 158 8.53 2.74 6.98
C ALA A 158 9.55 1.64 7.36
N CYS A 159 10.73 1.63 6.73
CA CYS A 159 11.84 0.78 7.12
C CYS A 159 12.38 1.11 8.51
N ALA A 160 12.53 2.40 8.85
CA ALA A 160 12.96 2.81 10.18
C ALA A 160 11.94 2.40 11.25
N TRP A 161 10.64 2.49 10.94
CA TRP A 161 9.59 2.02 11.83
C TRP A 161 9.61 0.49 12.03
N LEU A 162 9.94 -0.27 10.98
CA LEU A 162 10.13 -1.73 11.10
C LEU A 162 11.26 -2.08 12.08
N VAL A 163 12.37 -1.32 12.04
CA VAL A 163 13.48 -1.48 12.98
C VAL A 163 13.04 -1.18 14.41
N ASP A 164 12.28 -0.10 14.63
CA ASP A 164 11.73 0.22 15.96
C ASP A 164 10.80 -0.88 16.49
N LEU A 165 9.93 -1.40 15.61
CA LEU A 165 9.03 -2.50 15.95
C LEU A 165 9.82 -3.75 16.35
N TYR A 166 10.85 -4.11 15.60
CA TYR A 166 11.74 -5.21 15.94
C TYR A 166 12.46 -5.01 17.28
N GLN A 167 13.03 -3.82 17.51
CA GLN A 167 13.71 -3.52 18.78
C GLN A 167 12.77 -3.60 19.99
N SER A 168 11.53 -3.11 19.85
CA SER A 168 10.54 -3.17 20.94
C SER A 168 10.12 -4.59 21.31
N VAL A 169 9.99 -5.49 20.31
CA VAL A 169 9.57 -6.87 20.55
C VAL A 169 10.72 -7.80 20.93
N SER A 170 11.94 -7.54 20.46
CA SER A 170 13.13 -8.33 20.83
C SER A 170 13.38 -8.44 22.34
N ARG A 171 12.78 -7.54 23.13
CA ARG A 171 12.88 -7.51 24.59
C ARG A 171 11.88 -8.41 25.32
N LYS A 172 10.76 -8.79 24.68
CA LYS A 172 9.72 -9.70 25.21
C LYS A 172 9.00 -10.41 24.04
N PRO A 173 9.43 -11.61 23.63
CA PRO A 173 8.95 -12.23 22.41
C PRO A 173 7.60 -12.93 22.63
N THR A 174 6.51 -12.27 22.23
CA THR A 174 5.20 -12.92 21.99
C THR A 174 4.96 -12.94 20.48
N LEU A 175 5.20 -14.10 19.87
CA LEU A 175 5.26 -14.28 18.41
C LEU A 175 3.95 -13.81 17.72
N LEU A 176 2.81 -14.10 18.33
CA LEU A 176 1.47 -13.73 17.84
C LEU A 176 1.12 -12.24 18.00
N GLN A 177 1.68 -11.53 18.98
CA GLN A 177 1.51 -10.07 19.08
C GLN A 177 2.33 -9.35 18.00
N TYR A 178 3.39 -9.98 17.49
CA TYR A 178 4.37 -9.35 16.62
C TYR A 178 4.14 -9.58 15.12
N VAL A 179 3.74 -10.80 14.73
CA VAL A 179 3.68 -11.18 13.32
C VAL A 179 2.71 -10.31 12.52
N PHE A 180 1.52 -10.03 13.05
CA PHE A 180 0.52 -9.27 12.31
C PHE A 180 0.86 -7.76 12.17
N PRO A 181 1.38 -7.06 13.19
CA PRO A 181 1.93 -5.72 13.02
C PRO A 181 3.05 -5.66 11.98
N VAL A 182 3.98 -6.61 12.02
CA VAL A 182 5.08 -6.70 11.05
C VAL A 182 4.56 -6.86 9.63
N LEU A 183 3.58 -7.74 9.42
CA LEU A 183 2.94 -7.88 8.10
C LEU A 183 2.26 -6.57 7.65
N GLY A 184 1.67 -5.82 8.59
CA GLY A 184 1.16 -4.47 8.33
C GLY A 184 2.24 -3.50 7.85
N VAL A 185 3.40 -3.47 8.51
CA VAL A 185 4.52 -2.61 8.12
C VAL A 185 5.14 -3.06 6.79
N ILE A 186 5.31 -4.36 6.57
CA ILE A 186 5.85 -4.90 5.31
C ILE A 186 4.94 -4.53 4.14
N THR A 187 3.63 -4.68 4.30
CA THR A 187 2.67 -4.31 3.25
C THR A 187 2.63 -2.81 2.99
N LEU A 188 2.85 -1.99 4.02
CA LEU A 188 3.04 -0.55 3.89
C LEU A 188 4.29 -0.19 3.08
N VAL A 189 5.43 -0.81 3.39
CA VAL A 189 6.69 -0.65 2.64
C VAL A 189 6.49 -1.05 1.18
N LEU A 190 5.86 -2.19 0.93
CA LEU A 190 5.57 -2.68 -0.42
C LEU A 190 4.69 -1.69 -1.20
N VAL A 191 3.67 -1.13 -0.57
CA VAL A 191 2.81 -0.11 -1.19
C VAL A 191 3.62 1.10 -1.62
N PHE A 192 4.46 1.66 -0.75
CA PHE A 192 5.28 2.82 -1.11
C PHE A 192 6.31 2.49 -2.18
N TYR A 193 7.00 1.35 -2.04
CA TYR A 193 8.05 0.93 -2.97
C TYR A 193 7.51 0.69 -4.38
N VAL A 194 6.43 -0.09 -4.49
CA VAL A 194 5.85 -0.43 -5.80
C VAL A 194 5.15 0.78 -6.43
N SER A 195 4.54 1.68 -5.62
CA SER A 195 4.01 2.95 -6.12
C SER A 195 5.11 3.88 -6.63
N ALA A 196 6.25 3.96 -5.94
CA ALA A 196 7.42 4.71 -6.41
C ALA A 196 7.94 4.12 -7.73
N GLY A 197 8.12 2.79 -7.77
CA GLY A 197 8.53 2.08 -8.98
C GLY A 197 7.57 2.30 -10.15
N TYR A 198 6.27 2.42 -9.89
CA TYR A 198 5.26 2.73 -10.90
C TYR A 198 5.42 4.15 -11.46
N VAL A 199 5.63 5.14 -10.60
CA VAL A 199 5.88 6.54 -11.02
C VAL A 199 7.12 6.65 -11.92
N PHE A 200 8.15 5.85 -11.68
CA PHE A 200 9.36 5.80 -12.51
C PHE A 200 9.28 4.80 -13.68
N ALA A 201 8.09 4.29 -14.02
CA ALA A 201 7.85 3.30 -15.08
C ALA A 201 8.66 1.99 -14.95
N ARG A 202 9.09 1.63 -13.73
CA ARG A 202 9.85 0.40 -13.42
C ARG A 202 8.97 -0.75 -12.91
N ALA A 203 7.79 -0.46 -12.38
CA ALA A 203 6.88 -1.46 -11.84
C ALA A 203 5.61 -1.61 -12.71
N LYS A 204 5.11 -2.84 -12.82
CA LYS A 204 3.86 -3.16 -13.52
C LYS A 204 2.64 -2.87 -12.65
N LEU A 205 1.53 -2.46 -13.25
CA LEU A 205 0.28 -2.13 -12.54
C LEU A 205 -0.26 -3.27 -11.63
N PRO A 206 -0.19 -4.56 -12.02
CA PRO A 206 -0.65 -5.66 -11.16
C PRO A 206 0.11 -5.77 -9.84
N ALA A 207 1.41 -5.45 -9.83
CA ALA A 207 2.21 -5.45 -8.60
C ALA A 207 1.74 -4.36 -7.63
N VAL A 208 1.39 -3.17 -8.15
CA VAL A 208 0.84 -2.06 -7.35
C VAL A 208 -0.48 -2.52 -6.74
N LEU A 209 -1.40 -3.05 -7.53
CA LEU A 209 -2.71 -3.50 -7.06
C LEU A 209 -2.61 -4.61 -6.01
N CYS A 210 -1.66 -5.55 -6.17
CA CYS A 210 -1.40 -6.60 -5.20
C CYS A 210 -0.94 -6.04 -3.84
N ALA A 211 0.03 -5.12 -3.85
CA ALA A 211 0.51 -4.47 -2.63
C ALA A 211 -0.62 -3.67 -1.94
N MET A 212 -1.43 -2.94 -2.70
CA MET A 212 -2.57 -2.19 -2.16
C MET A 212 -3.62 -3.10 -1.51
N LYS A 213 -3.97 -4.22 -2.16
CA LYS A 213 -4.91 -5.21 -1.60
C LYS A 213 -4.37 -5.79 -0.29
N ALA A 214 -3.08 -6.09 -0.22
CA ALA A 214 -2.44 -6.59 0.99
C ALA A 214 -2.54 -5.57 2.14
N LEU A 215 -2.22 -4.30 1.89
CA LEU A 215 -2.31 -3.24 2.91
C LEU A 215 -3.76 -2.98 3.34
N LEU A 216 -4.74 -3.06 2.43
CA LEU A 216 -6.15 -2.92 2.76
C LEU A 216 -6.69 -4.05 3.63
N PHE A 217 -6.03 -5.21 3.66
CA PHE A 217 -6.36 -6.29 4.59
C PHE A 217 -5.61 -6.12 5.91
N PHE A 218 -4.28 -6.13 5.87
CA PHE A 218 -3.44 -6.13 7.08
C PHE A 218 -3.51 -4.80 7.85
N GLY A 219 -3.68 -3.66 7.18
CA GLY A 219 -3.78 -2.35 7.83
C GLY A 219 -5.00 -2.26 8.76
N PRO A 220 -6.24 -2.33 8.24
CA PRO A 220 -7.46 -2.29 9.06
C PRO A 220 -7.52 -3.39 10.11
N MET A 221 -7.03 -4.60 9.79
CA MET A 221 -6.97 -5.71 10.75
C MET A 221 -6.15 -5.36 12.00
N ASN A 222 -4.99 -4.73 11.81
CA ASN A 222 -4.14 -4.24 12.90
C ASN A 222 -4.80 -3.09 13.67
N ILE A 223 -5.30 -2.08 12.96
CA ILE A 223 -5.91 -0.87 13.56
C ILE A 223 -7.10 -1.25 14.45
N VAL A 224 -8.02 -2.07 13.92
CA VAL A 224 -9.24 -2.47 14.64
C VAL A 224 -8.90 -3.43 15.78
N GLY A 225 -8.06 -4.44 15.53
CA GLY A 225 -7.73 -5.43 16.56
C GLY A 225 -7.05 -4.82 17.79
N GLU A 226 -5.99 -4.06 17.58
CA GLU A 226 -5.26 -3.43 18.68
C GLU A 226 -6.01 -2.24 19.29
N GLY A 227 -6.73 -1.47 18.46
CA GLY A 227 -7.53 -0.35 18.92
C GLY A 227 -8.67 -0.79 19.84
N LEU A 228 -9.43 -1.82 19.46
CA LEU A 228 -10.50 -2.36 20.31
C LEU A 228 -9.97 -2.98 21.59
N TYR A 229 -8.83 -3.67 21.52
CA TYR A 229 -8.18 -4.25 22.70
C TYR A 229 -7.76 -3.17 23.69
N ALA A 230 -7.06 -2.14 23.21
CA ALA A 230 -6.61 -1.03 24.06
C ALA A 230 -7.76 -0.17 24.60
N TRP A 231 -8.88 -0.09 23.86
CA TRP A 231 -10.09 0.57 24.32
C TRP A 231 -10.69 -0.18 25.52
N LYS A 232 -10.87 -1.50 25.39
CA LYS A 232 -11.42 -2.35 26.45
C LYS A 232 -10.56 -2.30 27.72
N GLU A 233 -9.24 -2.37 27.58
CA GLU A 233 -8.31 -2.34 28.71
C GLU A 233 -8.14 -0.93 29.31
N GLY A 234 -8.80 0.10 28.76
CA GLY A 234 -8.68 1.49 29.23
C GLY A 234 -7.29 2.12 28.97
N ILE A 235 -6.40 1.41 28.29
CA ILE A 235 -5.01 1.83 28.05
C ILE A 235 -4.97 2.98 27.04
N LEU A 236 -5.98 3.10 26.18
CA LEU A 236 -6.03 4.08 25.08
C LEU A 236 -5.85 5.54 25.52
N PHE A 237 -6.31 5.89 26.73
CA PHE A 237 -6.19 7.24 27.30
C PHE A 237 -4.95 7.43 28.18
N THR A 238 -4.13 6.40 28.33
CA THR A 238 -2.86 6.49 29.05
C THR A 238 -1.75 6.95 28.11
N ARG A 239 -0.70 7.59 28.66
CA ARG A 239 0.51 7.95 27.91
C ARG A 239 1.11 6.71 27.22
N ALA A 240 1.07 5.55 27.87
CA ALA A 240 1.54 4.30 27.30
C ALA A 240 0.72 3.90 26.06
N GLY A 241 -0.61 3.89 26.15
CA GLY A 241 -1.48 3.53 25.03
C GLY A 241 -1.46 4.48 23.86
N LEU A 242 -1.27 5.78 24.11
CA LEU A 242 -1.11 6.77 23.04
C LEU A 242 0.10 6.43 22.14
N PHE A 243 1.21 5.99 22.74
CA PHE A 243 2.43 5.68 21.99
C PHE A 243 2.55 4.23 21.52
N SER A 244 1.91 3.28 22.21
CA SER A 244 1.95 1.86 21.85
C SER A 244 0.84 1.45 20.89
N VAL A 245 -0.28 2.17 20.82
CA VAL A 245 -1.45 1.78 20.01
C VAL A 245 -1.90 2.89 19.07
N VAL A 246 -2.12 4.11 19.59
CA VAL A 246 -2.63 5.21 18.75
C VAL A 246 -1.60 5.59 17.67
N ARG A 247 -0.32 5.69 18.03
CA ARG A 247 0.75 6.02 17.07
C ARG A 247 0.87 4.97 15.94
N PRO A 248 1.06 3.66 16.20
CA PRO A 248 1.02 2.63 15.15
C PRO A 248 -0.27 2.65 14.31
N GLY A 249 -1.43 2.87 14.95
CA GLY A 249 -2.71 2.97 14.27
C GLY A 249 -2.76 4.13 13.27
N VAL A 250 -2.25 5.31 13.66
CA VAL A 250 -2.13 6.49 12.80
C VAL A 250 -1.19 6.20 11.61
N PHE A 251 -0.08 5.49 11.84
CA PHE A 251 0.88 5.14 10.79
C PHE A 251 0.29 4.20 9.73
N LEU A 252 -0.47 3.19 10.15
CA LEU A 252 -1.18 2.31 9.23
C LEU A 252 -2.33 3.05 8.52
N LEU A 253 -3.03 3.93 9.22
CA LEU A 253 -4.12 4.72 8.65
C LEU A 253 -3.61 5.66 7.54
N TYR A 254 -2.43 6.25 7.70
CA TYR A 254 -1.72 7.00 6.66
C TYR A 254 -1.57 6.15 5.38
N GLY A 255 -1.09 4.92 5.53
CA GLY A 255 -0.93 3.96 4.44
C GLY A 255 -2.24 3.55 3.78
N VAL A 256 -3.27 3.27 4.58
CA VAL A 256 -4.61 2.89 4.09
C VAL A 256 -5.23 4.02 3.28
N PHE A 257 -5.20 5.26 3.78
CA PHE A 257 -5.71 6.41 3.02
C PHE A 257 -4.90 6.66 1.75
N PHE A 258 -3.58 6.50 1.81
CA PHE A 258 -2.73 6.58 0.62
C PHE A 258 -3.15 5.54 -0.42
N ALA A 259 -3.31 4.28 -0.01
CA ALA A 259 -3.71 3.18 -0.88
C ALA A 259 -5.07 3.40 -1.54
N ILE A 260 -6.07 3.85 -0.77
CA ILE A 260 -7.39 4.18 -1.31
C ILE A 260 -7.30 5.35 -2.30
N GLY A 261 -6.51 6.38 -1.96
CA GLY A 261 -6.26 7.54 -2.83
C GLY A 261 -5.69 7.13 -4.19
N ILE A 262 -4.65 6.28 -4.18
CA ILE A 262 -4.05 5.74 -5.40
C ILE A 262 -5.06 4.86 -6.16
N LEU A 263 -5.79 3.95 -5.51
CA LEU A 263 -6.81 3.13 -6.18
C LEU A 263 -7.90 3.98 -6.86
N CYS A 264 -8.31 5.10 -6.25
CA CYS A 264 -9.24 6.04 -6.86
C CYS A 264 -8.68 6.74 -8.11
N LEU A 265 -7.35 6.89 -8.22
CA LEU A 265 -6.68 7.40 -9.42
C LEU A 265 -6.59 6.35 -10.54
N LEU A 266 -6.36 5.08 -10.18
CA LEU A 266 -6.17 4.00 -11.16
C LEU A 266 -7.51 3.54 -11.80
N ARG A 267 -8.62 3.59 -11.04
CA ARG A 267 -9.91 3.01 -11.44
C ARG A 267 -10.56 3.57 -12.72
N PRO A 268 -10.57 4.89 -12.99
CA PRO A 268 -11.16 5.43 -14.22
C PRO A 268 -10.42 4.97 -15.47
N ASN A 269 -9.10 4.81 -15.37
CA ASN A 269 -8.24 4.49 -16.51
C ASN A 269 -8.27 3.00 -16.86
N LEU A 270 -8.52 2.13 -15.87
CA LEU A 270 -8.76 0.70 -16.12
C LEU A 270 -10.03 0.44 -16.95
N VAL A 271 -11.08 1.24 -16.74
CA VAL A 271 -12.33 1.14 -17.50
C VAL A 271 -12.16 1.72 -18.91
N ALA A 272 -11.42 2.83 -19.06
CA ALA A 272 -11.13 3.41 -20.37
C ALA A 272 -10.27 2.46 -21.24
N ALA A 273 -9.20 1.89 -20.69
CA ALA A 273 -8.33 0.95 -21.40
C ALA A 273 -9.05 -0.34 -21.85
N SER A 274 -10.00 -0.84 -21.05
CA SER A 274 -10.82 -1.99 -21.47
C SER A 274 -11.83 -1.65 -22.57
N THR A 275 -12.17 -0.37 -22.76
CA THR A 275 -13.12 0.08 -23.78
C THR A 275 -12.41 0.36 -25.11
N ASP A 276 -11.23 0.98 -25.09
CA ASP A 276 -10.41 1.21 -26.29
C ASP A 276 -9.83 -0.09 -26.87
N SER A 277 -9.48 -1.07 -26.02
CA SER A 277 -9.01 -2.39 -26.47
C SER A 277 -10.09 -3.22 -27.19
N GLN A 278 -11.37 -2.83 -27.14
CA GLN A 278 -12.43 -3.47 -27.92
C GLN A 278 -12.76 -2.72 -29.22
N ALA A 279 -12.13 -1.57 -29.47
CA ALA A 279 -12.35 -0.77 -30.66
C ALA A 279 -11.32 -1.02 -31.77
N GLU A 280 -10.25 -1.78 -31.51
CA GLU A 280 -9.26 -2.18 -32.51
C GLU A 280 -9.48 -3.62 -33.00
N GLU A 281 -10.39 -3.81 -33.95
CA GLU A 281 -10.26 -4.81 -35.01
C GLU A 281 -10.48 -4.13 -36.38
N PRO A 282 -9.76 -4.57 -37.44
CA PRO A 282 -9.13 -3.67 -38.39
C PRO A 282 -9.98 -3.33 -39.61
N LEU A 283 -9.83 -2.09 -40.08
CA LEU A 283 -10.08 -1.73 -41.47
C LEU A 283 -9.27 -2.67 -42.37
N ALA A 284 -9.97 -3.61 -43.01
CA ALA A 284 -9.44 -4.40 -44.11
C ALA A 284 -9.07 -3.45 -45.25
N ILE A 285 -7.77 -3.16 -45.36
CA ILE A 285 -7.15 -2.64 -46.57
C ILE A 285 -7.24 -3.78 -47.59
N SER A 286 -8.24 -3.72 -48.47
CA SER A 286 -8.26 -4.55 -49.67
C SER A 286 -7.28 -3.95 -50.66
N ALA A 287 -6.17 -4.64 -50.84
CA ALA A 287 -5.21 -4.41 -51.90
C ALA A 287 -5.89 -4.63 -53.26
N GLU A 288 -5.68 -3.70 -54.19
CA GLU A 288 -5.75 -3.97 -55.62
C GLU A 288 -4.39 -3.59 -56.21
N GLU A 289 -3.87 -4.52 -57.01
CA GLU A 289 -2.47 -4.74 -57.40
C GLU A 289 -1.93 -3.76 -58.48
N PRO A 290 -0.60 -3.78 -58.75
CA PRO A 290 0.12 -2.76 -59.50
C PRO A 290 0.09 -2.99 -61.01
N GLN A 291 0.20 -1.92 -61.80
CA GLN A 291 0.62 -1.99 -63.21
C GLN A 291 1.87 -1.14 -63.46
N VAL A 292 2.91 -1.85 -63.90
CA VAL A 292 4.15 -1.40 -64.56
C VAL A 292 3.79 -1.13 -66.03
N GLU A 293 4.24 -0.06 -66.70
CA GLU A 293 5.43 0.05 -67.57
C GLU A 293 5.27 1.31 -68.51
N PRO A 294 6.20 1.72 -69.41
CA PRO A 294 7.40 2.54 -69.18
C PRO A 294 7.52 3.83 -70.06
N ASP A 295 8.52 4.65 -69.71
CA ASP A 295 9.50 5.39 -70.56
C ASP A 295 9.06 6.08 -71.88
N ILE A 296 9.08 7.43 -71.92
CA ILE A 296 9.51 8.22 -73.11
C ILE A 296 10.21 9.53 -72.69
N LYS A 297 11.44 9.68 -73.22
CA LYS A 297 12.38 10.82 -73.23
C LYS A 297 11.80 12.18 -73.65
N SER A 298 12.31 13.27 -73.08
CA SER A 298 13.24 14.24 -73.72
C SER A 298 13.27 15.59 -72.98
N GLU A 299 14.38 15.86 -72.29
CA GLU A 299 15.28 17.04 -72.33
C GLU A 299 14.78 18.45 -72.81
N PRO A 300 15.57 19.53 -72.58
CA PRO A 300 15.36 20.54 -71.53
C PRO A 300 15.08 21.93 -72.11
N GLU A 301 14.83 22.95 -71.28
CA GLU A 301 15.18 24.33 -71.65
C GLU A 301 15.29 25.29 -70.45
N ALA A 302 16.48 25.89 -70.36
CA ALA A 302 16.92 27.15 -69.74
C ALA A 302 16.65 27.44 -68.24
#